data_AF-A0A917NVQ5-F1
#
_entry.id   AF-A0A917NVQ5-F1
#
_cell.length_a   1.000
_cell.length_b   1.000
_cell.length_c   1.000
_cell.angle_alpha   90.00
_cell.angle_beta   90.00
_cell.angle_gamma   90.00
#
_symmetry.space_group_name_H-M   'P 1'
#
loop_
_entity.id
_entity.type
_entity.pdbx_description
1 polymer ?
#
loop_
_entity_poly.entity_id
_entity_poly.type
_entity_poly.pdbx_seq_one_letter_code
_entity_poly.pdbx_strand_id
1 'polypeptide(L)'
;MRETLLTPELRNLLAADVRKADPTVTADIAARGVGQMAAFLVAGSRTHLPLSPSELVDTFWHAFILRTEAYGEFSQRVAGCMIHHRPELLERSEHGGAKAVRQRTIDAIAAAGFAVDLGFWPELDVADCNQCHAGCHDSPKSA
;
A
#
# COMPACT_ATOMS: atom_id res chain seq x y z
N MET A 1 24.60 9.50 -7.40
CA MET A 1 23.80 9.60 -6.16
C MET A 1 22.65 8.63 -6.29
N ARG A 2 22.38 7.76 -5.30
CA ARG A 2 21.12 7.01 -5.27
C ARG A 2 20.05 8.03 -4.91
N GLU A 3 19.17 8.37 -5.84
CA GLU A 3 18.04 9.25 -5.53
C GLU A 3 17.11 8.54 -4.53
N THR A 4 16.74 9.25 -3.47
CA THR A 4 15.80 8.75 -2.46
C THR A 4 14.38 8.85 -3.00
N LEU A 5 13.61 7.76 -2.94
CA LEU A 5 12.22 7.71 -3.43
C LEU A 5 11.30 8.75 -2.79
N LEU A 6 11.49 9.07 -1.52
CA LEU A 6 10.73 10.09 -0.80
C LEU A 6 11.72 10.94 0.00
N THR A 7 11.56 12.26 -0.01
CA THR A 7 12.39 13.13 0.81
C THR A 7 12.12 12.87 2.30
N PRO A 8 13.10 13.10 3.19
CA PRO A 8 12.89 12.96 4.64
C PRO A 8 11.67 13.75 5.14
N GLU A 9 11.47 14.96 4.60
CA GLU A 9 10.36 15.85 4.94
C GLU A 9 9.03 15.23 4.56
N LEU A 10 8.90 14.72 3.33
CA LEU A 10 7.67 14.08 2.86
C LEU A 10 7.37 12.81 3.67
N ARG A 11 8.40 12.01 4.00
CA ARG A 11 8.22 10.83 4.84
C ARG A 11 7.67 11.19 6.22
N ASN A 12 8.20 12.24 6.84
CA ASN A 12 7.74 12.70 8.15
C ASN A 12 6.31 13.24 8.11
N LEU A 13 5.97 13.97 7.05
CA LEU A 13 4.62 14.48 6.83
C LEU A 13 3.60 13.34 6.68
N LEU A 14 3.87 12.35 5.84
CA LEU A 14 2.98 11.19 5.66
C LEU A 14 2.82 10.37 6.95
N ALA A 15 3.92 10.14 7.67
CA ALA A 15 3.87 9.47 8.97
C ALA A 15 3.03 10.25 9.99
N ALA A 16 3.10 11.59 9.99
CA ALA A 16 2.28 12.43 10.86
C ALA A 16 0.80 12.40 10.45
N ASP A 17 0.49 12.43 9.15
CA ASP A 17 -0.89 12.38 8.65
C ASP A 17 -1.59 11.08 9.05
N VAL A 18 -0.92 9.94 8.86
CA VAL A 18 -1.47 8.63 9.24
C VAL A 18 -1.73 8.58 10.75
N ARG A 19 -0.77 9.03 11.58
CA ARG A 19 -0.94 9.05 13.04
C ARG A 19 -2.01 10.01 13.52
N LYS A 20 -2.29 11.07 12.76
CA LYS A 20 -3.39 12.01 13.04
C LYS A 20 -4.74 11.36 12.73
N ALA A 21 -4.82 10.56 11.68
CA ALA A 21 -6.03 9.83 11.29
C ALA A 21 -6.30 8.63 12.22
N ASP A 22 -5.24 7.92 12.62
CA ASP A 22 -5.30 6.78 13.53
C ASP A 22 -4.22 6.90 14.63
N PRO A 23 -4.60 7.33 15.85
CA PRO A 23 -3.67 7.44 16.98
C PRO A 23 -3.09 6.12 17.47
N THR A 24 -3.63 4.96 17.06
CA THR A 24 -3.09 3.64 17.43
C THR A 24 -1.80 3.31 16.66
N VAL A 25 -1.58 3.98 15.52
CA VAL A 25 -0.34 3.86 14.75
C VAL A 25 0.82 4.50 15.53
N THR A 26 1.77 3.66 15.96
CA THR A 26 2.97 4.13 16.66
C THR A 26 3.93 4.85 15.71
N ALA A 27 4.87 5.63 16.26
CA ALA A 27 5.88 6.32 15.45
C ALA A 27 6.76 5.34 14.64
N ASP A 28 7.07 4.16 15.19
CA ASP A 28 7.83 3.12 14.50
C ASP A 28 7.05 2.54 13.31
N ILE A 29 5.78 2.17 13.54
CA ILE A 29 4.90 1.67 12.48
C ILE A 29 4.70 2.74 11.40
N ALA A 30 4.51 4.00 11.78
CA ALA A 30 4.36 5.09 10.82
C ALA A 30 5.61 5.25 9.93
N ALA A 31 6.81 5.20 10.52
CA ALA A 31 8.06 5.33 9.78
C ALA A 31 8.30 4.16 8.82
N ARG A 32 8.04 2.91 9.27
CA ARG A 32 8.19 1.70 8.44
C ARG A 32 7.13 1.63 7.35
N GLY A 33 5.88 1.98 7.68
CA GLY A 33 4.74 1.93 6.76
C GLY A 33 4.86 2.84 5.55
N VAL A 34 5.40 4.05 5.73
CA VAL A 34 5.74 4.93 4.60
C VAL A 34 6.72 4.25 3.63
N GLY A 35 7.68 3.48 4.16
CA GLY A 35 8.61 2.71 3.33
C GLY A 35 7.93 1.57 2.57
N GLN A 36 7.08 0.79 3.26
CA GLN A 36 6.34 -0.33 2.64
C GLN A 36 5.36 0.15 1.57
N MET A 37 4.69 1.28 1.79
CA MET A 37 3.82 1.92 0.80
C MET A 37 4.60 2.39 -0.44
N ALA A 38 5.74 3.07 -0.26
CA ALA A 38 6.56 3.46 -1.41
C ALA A 38 7.07 2.25 -2.20
N ALA A 39 7.49 1.19 -1.51
CA ALA A 39 7.93 -0.05 -2.13
C ALA A 39 6.82 -0.74 -2.93
N PHE A 40 5.59 -0.79 -2.39
CA PHE A 40 4.41 -1.30 -3.08
C PHE A 40 4.11 -0.53 -4.38
N LEU A 41 4.11 0.81 -4.34
CA LEU A 41 3.83 1.62 -5.53
C LEU A 41 4.89 1.46 -6.61
N VAL A 42 6.17 1.40 -6.23
CA VAL A 42 7.25 1.11 -7.18
C VAL A 42 7.12 -0.29 -7.76
N ALA A 43 6.80 -1.29 -6.94
CA ALA A 43 6.57 -2.66 -7.43
C ALA A 43 5.42 -2.71 -8.45
N GLY A 44 4.30 -2.08 -8.13
CA GLY A 44 3.13 -1.97 -9.03
C GLY A 44 3.45 -1.29 -10.35
N SER A 45 4.34 -0.28 -10.35
CA SER A 45 4.77 0.37 -11.60
C SER A 45 5.66 -0.49 -12.51
N ARG A 46 6.23 -1.58 -11.98
CA ARG A 46 7.21 -2.44 -12.69
C ARG A 46 6.65 -3.79 -13.13
N THR A 47 5.38 -4.06 -12.86
CA THR A 47 4.73 -5.31 -13.24
C THR A 47 3.44 -5.06 -14.00
N HIS A 48 3.11 -5.97 -14.92
CA HIS A 48 1.80 -6.02 -15.55
C HIS A 48 0.81 -6.89 -14.77
N LEU A 49 1.27 -7.59 -13.73
CA LEU A 49 0.41 -8.39 -12.91
C LEU A 49 -0.34 -7.51 -11.91
N PRO A 50 -1.63 -7.76 -11.68
CA PRO A 50 -2.38 -7.04 -10.67
C PRO A 50 -1.82 -7.34 -9.29
N LEU A 51 -1.55 -6.27 -8.55
CA LEU A 51 -1.13 -6.28 -7.15
C LEU A 51 -2.22 -5.63 -6.30
N SER A 52 -2.25 -5.99 -5.03
CA SER A 52 -3.13 -5.35 -4.04
C SER A 52 -2.34 -5.06 -2.76
N PRO A 53 -2.54 -3.89 -2.12
CA PRO A 53 -1.93 -3.60 -0.84
C PRO A 53 -2.61 -4.42 0.28
N SER A 54 -1.97 -4.54 1.43
CA SER A 54 -2.68 -4.89 2.67
C SER A 54 -3.48 -3.68 3.18
N GLU A 55 -4.44 -3.89 4.07
CA GLU A 55 -5.21 -2.81 4.70
C GLU A 55 -4.31 -1.75 5.35
N LEU A 56 -3.28 -2.19 6.07
CA LEU A 56 -2.34 -1.26 6.70
C LEU A 56 -1.57 -0.46 5.66
N VAL A 57 -1.06 -1.08 4.60
CA VAL A 57 -0.32 -0.37 3.54
C VAL A 57 -1.25 0.57 2.75
N ASP A 58 -2.49 0.19 2.53
CA ASP A 58 -3.51 1.01 1.87
C ASP A 58 -3.82 2.28 2.67
N THR A 59 -3.82 2.21 3.99
CA THR A 59 -3.93 3.38 4.88
C THR A 59 -2.83 4.43 4.62
N PHE A 60 -1.59 3.98 4.41
CA PHE A 60 -0.49 4.90 4.04
C PHE A 60 -0.65 5.43 2.62
N TRP A 61 -1.16 4.62 1.69
CA TRP A 61 -1.38 5.06 0.31
C TRP A 61 -2.48 6.12 0.23
N HIS A 62 -3.57 5.95 0.97
CA HIS A 62 -4.62 6.96 1.11
C HIS A 62 -4.07 8.29 1.63
N ALA A 63 -3.24 8.26 2.69
CA ALA A 63 -2.60 9.47 3.20
C ALA A 63 -1.72 10.16 2.14
N PHE A 64 -1.05 9.37 1.29
CA PHE A 64 -0.22 9.93 0.23
C PHE A 64 -1.05 10.55 -0.91
N ILE A 65 -2.13 9.90 -1.34
CA ILE A 65 -3.05 10.44 -2.36
C ILE A 65 -3.59 11.83 -1.96
N LEU A 66 -3.86 12.05 -0.67
CA LEU A 66 -4.31 13.36 -0.16
C LEU A 66 -3.26 14.46 -0.30
N ARG A 67 -1.97 14.12 -0.46
CA ARG A 67 -0.91 15.06 -0.84
C ARG A 67 -0.74 15.07 -2.36
N THR A 68 -1.79 15.51 -3.05
CA THR A 68 -1.97 15.35 -4.50
C THR A 68 -0.79 15.83 -5.35
N GLU A 69 -0.17 16.96 -5.01
CA GLU A 69 1.03 17.48 -5.70
C GLU A 69 2.20 16.50 -5.60
N ALA A 70 2.61 16.16 -4.36
CA ALA A 70 3.71 15.22 -4.12
C ALA A 70 3.42 13.82 -4.66
N TYR A 71 2.16 13.37 -4.60
CA TYR A 71 1.73 12.08 -5.14
C TYR A 71 1.79 12.04 -6.68
N GLY A 72 1.36 13.12 -7.33
CA GLY A 72 1.44 13.27 -8.78
C GLY A 72 2.88 13.28 -9.27
N GLU A 73 3.75 14.06 -8.62
CA GLU A 73 5.19 14.10 -8.91
C GLU A 73 5.85 12.72 -8.72
N PHE A 74 5.55 12.05 -7.60
CA PHE A 74 6.05 10.71 -7.32
C PHE A 74 5.61 9.72 -8.40
N SER A 75 4.31 9.73 -8.76
CA SER A 75 3.75 8.84 -9.78
C SER A 75 4.42 9.06 -11.12
N GLN A 76 4.58 10.32 -11.54
CA GLN A 76 5.24 10.66 -12.80
C GLN A 76 6.70 10.20 -12.81
N ARG A 77 7.43 10.39 -11.71
CA ARG A 77 8.83 9.97 -11.62
C ARG A 77 9.00 8.44 -11.62
N VAL A 78 8.10 7.72 -10.96
CA VAL A 78 8.23 6.25 -10.77
C VAL A 78 7.63 5.46 -11.92
N ALA A 79 6.47 5.87 -12.42
CA ALA A 79 5.69 5.13 -13.42
C ALA A 79 5.59 5.85 -14.77
N GLY A 80 5.99 7.12 -14.87
CA GLY A 80 5.80 7.95 -16.07
C GLY A 80 4.35 8.39 -16.30
N CYS A 81 3.45 8.08 -15.37
CA CYS A 81 2.03 8.44 -15.39
C CYS A 81 1.45 8.45 -13.98
N MET A 82 0.20 8.90 -13.82
CA MET A 82 -0.52 8.80 -12.54
C MET A 82 -0.74 7.33 -12.16
N ILE A 83 -0.32 6.94 -10.96
CA ILE A 83 -0.69 5.64 -10.39
C ILE A 83 -2.11 5.79 -9.85
N HIS A 84 -3.07 5.13 -10.49
CA HIS A 84 -4.47 5.21 -10.08
C HIS A 84 -4.77 4.24 -8.95
N HIS A 85 -5.36 4.74 -7.86
CA HIS A 85 -6.00 3.90 -6.86
C HIS A 85 -7.35 3.42 -7.42
N ARG A 86 -7.55 2.10 -7.41
CA ARG A 86 -8.81 1.47 -7.81
C ARG A 86 -9.29 0.62 -6.64
N PRO A 87 -10.36 1.03 -5.93
CA PRO A 87 -10.88 0.31 -4.78
C PRO A 87 -11.68 -0.95 -5.16
N GLU A 88 -11.80 -1.24 -6.46
CA GLU A 88 -12.46 -2.43 -6.97
C GLU A 88 -11.71 -3.69 -6.54
N LEU A 89 -12.48 -4.70 -6.13
CA LEU A 89 -11.95 -5.99 -5.75
C LEU A 89 -11.39 -6.72 -6.98
N LEU A 90 -10.18 -7.25 -6.87
CA LEU A 90 -9.69 -8.21 -7.84
C LEU A 90 -10.57 -9.46 -7.77
N GLU A 91 -11.33 -9.74 -8.83
CA GLU A 91 -12.20 -10.91 -8.84
C GLU A 91 -11.39 -12.19 -8.58
N ARG A 92 -11.88 -13.04 -7.67
CA ARG A 92 -11.19 -14.27 -7.27
C ARG A 92 -10.93 -15.19 -8.45
N SER A 93 -11.89 -15.28 -9.37
CA SER A 93 -11.84 -16.05 -10.62
C SER A 93 -10.69 -15.62 -11.53
N GLU A 94 -10.35 -14.34 -11.52
CA GLU A 94 -9.37 -13.76 -12.44
C GLU A 94 -7.95 -13.76 -11.87
N HIS A 95 -7.79 -13.81 -10.55
CA HIS A 95 -6.52 -13.48 -9.90
C HIS A 95 -5.97 -14.52 -8.90
N GLY A 96 -6.68 -15.64 -8.70
CA GLY A 96 -6.26 -16.73 -7.80
C GLY A 96 -6.57 -16.49 -6.31
N GLY A 97 -7.38 -15.47 -6.01
CA GLY A 97 -7.81 -15.12 -4.66
C GLY A 97 -6.79 -14.33 -3.83
N ALA A 98 -7.23 -13.82 -2.68
CA ALA A 98 -6.49 -12.85 -1.87
C ALA A 98 -5.10 -13.34 -1.40
N LYS A 99 -4.96 -14.63 -1.06
CA LYS A 99 -3.67 -15.23 -0.67
C LYS A 99 -2.64 -15.20 -1.81
N ALA A 100 -3.08 -15.54 -3.03
CA ALA A 100 -2.21 -15.54 -4.20
C ALA A 100 -1.80 -14.10 -4.61
N VAL A 101 -2.75 -13.16 -4.53
CA VAL A 101 -2.46 -11.73 -4.77
C VAL A 101 -1.48 -11.20 -3.74
N ARG A 102 -1.68 -11.48 -2.44
CA ARG A 102 -0.74 -11.08 -1.38
C ARG A 102 0.68 -11.60 -1.66
N GLN A 103 0.82 -12.89 -1.95
CA GLN A 103 2.14 -13.47 -2.22
C GLN A 103 2.80 -12.81 -3.44
N ARG A 104 2.03 -12.59 -4.50
CA ARG A 104 2.49 -11.89 -5.71
C ARG A 104 2.94 -10.46 -5.43
N THR A 105 2.23 -9.73 -4.57
CA THR A 105 2.64 -8.39 -4.14
C THR A 105 3.97 -8.43 -3.40
N ILE A 106 4.15 -9.36 -2.46
CA ILE A 106 5.41 -9.55 -1.72
C ILE A 106 6.56 -9.86 -2.69
N ASP A 107 6.35 -10.79 -3.61
CA ASP A 107 7.36 -11.18 -4.60
C ASP A 107 7.74 -10.02 -5.52
N ALA A 108 6.76 -9.22 -5.95
CA ALA A 108 7.00 -8.03 -6.77
C ALA A 108 7.81 -6.95 -6.02
N ILE A 109 7.54 -6.74 -4.73
CA ILE A 109 8.30 -5.80 -3.89
C ILE A 109 9.75 -6.27 -3.76
N ALA A 110 9.96 -7.56 -3.48
CA ALA A 110 11.29 -8.14 -3.38
C ALA A 110 12.04 -8.07 -4.72
N ALA A 111 11.38 -8.39 -5.84
CA ALA A 111 11.94 -8.31 -7.19
C ALA A 111 12.29 -6.86 -7.60
N ALA A 112 11.57 -5.87 -7.06
CA ALA A 112 11.88 -4.46 -7.24
C ALA A 112 13.07 -3.97 -6.39
N GLY A 113 13.63 -4.84 -5.54
CA GLY A 113 14.84 -4.60 -4.74
C GLY A 113 14.58 -3.99 -3.36
N PHE A 114 13.34 -4.05 -2.86
CA PHE A 114 12.97 -3.51 -1.56
C PHE A 114 12.87 -4.60 -0.49
N ALA A 115 13.19 -4.22 0.76
CA ALA A 115 12.95 -5.07 1.91
C ALA A 115 11.44 -5.16 2.19
N VAL A 116 10.95 -6.39 2.38
CA VAL A 116 9.56 -6.66 2.76
C VAL A 116 9.48 -6.80 4.28
N ASP A 117 8.58 -6.05 4.89
CA ASP A 117 8.28 -6.16 6.30
C ASP A 117 6.98 -6.93 6.49
N LEU A 118 7.08 -8.22 6.82
CA LEU A 118 5.90 -9.11 6.90
C LEU A 118 4.86 -8.67 7.93
N GLY A 119 5.22 -7.80 8.90
CA GLY A 119 4.24 -7.20 9.80
C GLY A 119 3.24 -6.27 9.10
N PHE A 120 3.58 -5.75 7.92
CA PHE A 120 2.69 -4.96 7.05
C PHE A 120 1.98 -5.82 6.02
N TRP A 121 2.29 -7.11 5.93
CA TRP A 121 1.70 -8.03 4.97
C TRP A 121 1.25 -9.28 5.72
N PRO A 122 0.24 -9.21 6.61
CA PRO A 122 -0.18 -10.35 7.42
C PRO A 122 -0.72 -11.49 6.54
N GLU A 123 -0.54 -12.74 6.98
CA GLU A 123 -1.22 -13.87 6.32
C GLU A 123 -2.74 -13.69 6.42
N LEU A 124 -3.45 -14.12 5.37
CA LEU A 124 -4.91 -14.08 5.35
C LEU A 124 -5.42 -15.44 5.78
N ASP A 125 -6.12 -15.49 6.91
CA ASP A 125 -6.77 -16.72 7.36
C ASP A 125 -8.02 -17.00 6.50
N VAL A 126 -8.28 -18.27 6.19
CA VAL A 126 -9.31 -18.65 5.21
C VAL A 126 -10.72 -18.33 5.73
N ALA A 127 -10.88 -18.21 7.04
CA ALA A 127 -12.14 -17.91 7.73
C ALA A 127 -12.58 -16.43 7.63
N ASP A 128 -11.64 -15.48 7.51
CA ASP A 128 -11.94 -14.04 7.42
C ASP A 128 -12.20 -13.58 5.98
N CYS A 129 -12.26 -14.52 5.02
CA CYS A 129 -12.65 -14.28 3.63
C CYS A 129 -14.10 -13.75 3.45
N ASN A 130 -14.90 -13.60 4.51
CA ASN A 130 -16.21 -12.97 4.42
C ASN A 130 -16.13 -11.43 4.31
N GLN A 131 -14.98 -10.81 4.59
CA GLN A 131 -14.72 -9.39 4.31
C GLN A 131 -14.34 -9.13 2.84
N CYS A 132 -14.23 -10.17 2.00
CA CYS A 132 -13.95 -10.03 0.56
C CYS A 132 -15.08 -9.35 -0.25
N HIS A 133 -16.18 -8.92 0.39
CA HIS A 133 -17.29 -8.20 -0.24
C HIS A 133 -17.34 -6.70 0.14
N ALA A 134 -16.53 -6.27 1.11
CA ALA A 134 -16.45 -4.86 1.50
C ALA A 134 -15.32 -4.19 0.71
N GLY A 135 -15.64 -3.24 -0.16
CA GLY A 135 -14.62 -2.34 -0.71
C GLY A 135 -13.97 -1.50 0.39
N CYS A 136 -12.88 -0.79 0.09
CA CYS A 136 -12.10 0.02 1.06
C CYS A 136 -12.90 1.11 1.82
N HIS A 137 -14.18 1.32 1.49
CA HIS A 137 -15.08 2.28 2.13
C HIS A 137 -16.00 1.64 3.20
N ASP A 138 -16.18 0.31 3.19
CA ASP A 138 -17.21 -0.36 4.00
C ASP A 138 -16.61 -1.16 5.16
N SER A 139 -15.92 -0.49 6.08
CA SER A 139 -15.68 -1.06 7.40
C SER A 139 -16.95 -0.89 8.24
N PRO A 140 -17.58 -1.97 8.75
CA PRO A 140 -18.65 -1.81 9.71
C PRO A 140 -18.07 -1.18 10.97
N LYS A 141 -18.64 -0.05 11.40
CA LYS A 141 -18.40 0.44 12.75
C LYS A 141 -19.05 -0.58 13.69
N SER A 142 -18.25 -1.39 14.37
CA SER A 142 -18.75 -2.16 15.50
C SER A 142 -19.35 -1.18 16.51
N ALA A 143 -20.65 -1.33 16.76
CA ALA A 143 -21.38 -0.62 17.80
C ALA A 143 -20.99 -1.13 19.19
#